data_AF-A0A4V6BJK2-F1
#
_entry.id   AF-A0A4V6BJK2-F1
#
_cell.length_a   1.000
_cell.length_b   1.000
_cell.length_c   1.000
_cell.angle_alpha   90.00
_cell.angle_beta   90.00
_cell.angle_gamma   90.00
#
_symmetry.space_group_name_H-M   'P 1'
#
loop_
_entity.id
_entity.type
_entity.pdbx_description
1 polymer ?
#
loop_
_entity_poly.entity_id
_entity_poly.type
_entity_poly.pdbx_seq_one_letter_code
_entity_poly.pdbx_strand_id
1 'polypeptide(L)'
;MKTRLNLTIEDSLLLHVKEYAASKQISISQMVEDYFKNITQPSPKKESIIDMVEKLDSPSFNKDTDLKKKFYEEQGGKYGF
;
A
#
# COMPACT_ATOMS: atom_id res chain seq x y z
N MET A 1 -20.65 15.22 4.92
CA MET A 1 -21.97 15.48 4.32
C MET A 1 -22.06 14.74 2.99
N LYS A 2 -23.22 14.19 2.63
CA LYS A 2 -23.42 13.57 1.30
C LYS A 2 -24.05 14.58 0.34
N THR A 3 -23.63 14.55 -0.92
CA THR A 3 -24.14 15.41 -2.00
C THR A 3 -24.80 14.56 -3.08
N ARG A 4 -25.87 15.05 -3.71
CA ARG A 4 -26.56 14.34 -4.79
C ARG A 4 -25.75 14.44 -6.09
N LEU A 5 -25.56 13.30 -6.76
CA LEU A 5 -24.98 13.20 -8.09
C LEU A 5 -26.05 12.64 -9.05
N ASN A 6 -26.30 13.34 -10.16
CA ASN A 6 -27.17 12.86 -11.24
C ASN A 6 -26.30 12.36 -12.39
N LEU A 7 -26.59 11.17 -12.91
CA LEU A 7 -25.85 10.52 -13.98
C LEU A 7 -26.82 10.11 -15.10
N THR A 8 -26.38 10.26 -16.34
CA THR A 8 -27.05 9.68 -17.51
C THR A 8 -26.36 8.36 -17.83
N ILE A 9 -27.12 7.29 -17.99
CA ILE A 9 -26.63 5.95 -18.28
C ILE A 9 -27.62 5.26 -19.22
N GLU A 10 -27.14 4.31 -20.03
CA GLU A 10 -28.00 3.50 -20.88
C GLU A 10 -28.97 2.66 -20.05
N ASP A 11 -30.23 2.58 -20.49
CA ASP A 11 -31.29 1.84 -19.76
C ASP A 11 -30.98 0.35 -19.61
N SER A 12 -30.45 -0.27 -20.67
CA SER A 12 -30.02 -1.67 -20.67
C SER A 12 -28.93 -1.93 -19.64
N LEU A 13 -27.96 -1.01 -19.54
CA LEU A 13 -26.90 -1.08 -18.54
C LEU A 13 -27.44 -0.87 -17.12
N LEU A 14 -28.37 0.08 -16.93
CA LEU A 14 -28.99 0.32 -15.63
C LEU A 14 -29.75 -0.92 -15.13
N LEU A 15 -30.37 -1.69 -16.02
CA LEU A 15 -31.03 -2.94 -15.68
C LEU A 15 -30.04 -3.96 -15.10
N HIS A 16 -28.94 -4.22 -15.82
CA HIS A 16 -27.90 -5.14 -15.35
C HIS A 16 -27.26 -4.68 -14.04
N VAL A 17 -27.04 -3.37 -13.87
CA VAL A 17 -26.49 -2.80 -12.63
C VAL A 17 -27.43 -3.03 -11.44
N LYS A 18 -28.76 -2.89 -11.64
CA LYS A 18 -29.76 -3.17 -10.60
C LYS A 18 -29.72 -4.63 -10.16
N GLU A 19 -29.67 -5.55 -11.12
CA GLU A 19 -29.57 -6.99 -10.84
C GLU A 19 -28.29 -7.33 -10.08
N TYR A 20 -27.17 -6.79 -10.53
CA TYR A 20 -25.89 -6.99 -9.86
C TYR A 20 -25.90 -6.43 -8.43
N ALA A 21 -26.40 -5.20 -8.23
CA ALA A 21 -26.52 -4.57 -6.91
C ALA A 21 -27.40 -5.40 -5.96
N ALA A 22 -28.54 -5.91 -6.45
CA ALA A 22 -29.43 -6.78 -5.69
C ALA A 22 -28.74 -8.10 -5.31
N SER A 23 -28.02 -8.73 -6.24
CA SER A 23 -27.27 -9.98 -5.98
C SER A 23 -26.20 -9.81 -4.89
N LYS A 24 -25.64 -8.61 -4.76
CA LYS A 24 -24.63 -8.23 -3.76
C LYS A 24 -25.23 -7.61 -2.50
N GLN A 25 -26.55 -7.45 -2.44
CA GLN A 25 -27.28 -6.79 -1.34
C GLN A 25 -26.76 -5.37 -1.03
N ILE A 26 -26.36 -4.62 -2.06
CA ILE A 26 -25.89 -3.24 -1.94
C ILE A 26 -26.75 -2.31 -2.80
N SER A 27 -26.75 -1.01 -2.46
CA SER A 27 -27.38 0.00 -3.32
C SER A 27 -26.45 0.42 -4.47
N ILE A 28 -27.04 0.90 -5.56
CA ILE A 28 -26.28 1.48 -6.69
C ILE A 28 -25.46 2.69 -6.21
N SER A 29 -26.05 3.53 -5.35
CA SER A 29 -25.33 4.68 -4.78
C SER A 29 -24.12 4.25 -3.96
N GLN A 30 -24.22 3.16 -3.19
CA GLN A 30 -23.08 2.60 -2.45
C GLN A 30 -22.00 2.10 -3.41
N MET A 31 -22.38 1.36 -4.45
CA MET A 31 -21.46 0.84 -5.46
C MET A 31 -20.67 1.95 -6.17
N VAL A 32 -21.36 3.02 -6.57
CA VAL A 32 -20.74 4.18 -7.22
C VAL A 32 -19.84 4.94 -6.24
N GLU A 33 -20.30 5.14 -5.00
CA GLU A 33 -19.51 5.80 -3.95
C GLU A 33 -18.22 5.03 -3.65
N ASP A 34 -18.28 3.70 -3.55
CA ASP A 34 -17.12 2.85 -3.29
C ASP A 34 -16.15 2.83 -4.46
N TYR A 35 -16.66 2.80 -5.70
CA TYR A 35 -15.81 2.95 -6.88
C TYR A 35 -15.08 4.29 -6.88
N PHE A 36 -15.78 5.39 -6.60
CA PHE A 36 -15.16 6.71 -6.51
C PHE A 36 -14.13 6.79 -5.39
N LYS A 37 -14.38 6.21 -4.21
CA LYS A 37 -13.39 6.12 -3.14
C LYS A 37 -12.14 5.36 -3.60
N ASN A 38 -12.32 4.26 -4.32
CA ASN A 38 -11.20 3.46 -4.80
C ASN A 38 -10.31 4.22 -5.78
N ILE A 39 -10.89 4.96 -6.74
CA ILE A 39 -10.11 5.68 -7.75
C ILE A 39 -9.60 7.05 -7.30
N THR A 40 -10.25 7.67 -6.30
CA THR A 40 -9.83 8.97 -5.75
C THR A 40 -8.98 8.85 -4.49
N GLN A 41 -8.80 7.62 -3.98
CA GLN A 41 -7.86 7.37 -2.89
C GLN A 41 -6.50 7.89 -3.32
N PRO A 42 -5.94 8.90 -2.61
CA PRO A 42 -4.57 9.30 -2.88
C PRO A 42 -3.74 8.04 -2.69
N SER A 43 -2.99 7.66 -3.73
CA SER A 43 -2.08 6.53 -3.62
C SER A 43 -1.30 6.76 -2.33
N PRO A 44 -1.35 5.83 -1.34
CA PRO A 44 -0.42 5.94 -0.23
C PRO A 44 0.92 6.11 -0.92
N LYS A 45 1.69 7.16 -0.57
CA LYS A 45 3.04 7.33 -1.10
C LYS A 45 3.67 5.97 -0.89
N LYS A 46 3.78 5.19 -1.98
CA LYS A 46 4.43 3.90 -1.92
C LYS A 46 5.84 4.35 -1.61
N GLU A 47 6.27 4.13 -0.37
CA GLU A 47 7.65 4.37 -0.01
C GLU A 47 8.45 3.66 -1.08
N SER A 48 9.12 4.47 -1.90
CA SER A 48 10.01 3.93 -2.89
C SER A 48 11.10 3.18 -2.15
N ILE A 49 11.78 2.26 -2.84
CA ILE A 49 12.95 1.60 -2.25
C ILE A 49 13.95 2.66 -1.75
N ILE A 50 14.01 3.83 -2.38
CA ILE A 50 14.83 4.98 -1.95
C ILE A 50 14.33 5.53 -0.61
N ASP A 51 13.03 5.81 -0.48
CA ASP A 51 12.43 6.29 0.79
C ASP A 51 12.65 5.30 1.95
N MET A 52 12.65 4.01 1.66
CA MET A 52 12.93 2.96 2.65
C MET A 52 14.40 2.95 3.07
N VAL A 53 15.33 3.11 2.12
CA VAL A 53 16.78 3.15 2.40
C VAL A 53 17.15 4.38 3.20
N GLU A 54 16.56 5.54 2.92
CA GLU A 54 16.78 6.78 3.67
C GLU A 54 16.30 6.70 5.12
N LYS A 55 15.31 5.84 5.41
CA LYS A 55 14.76 5.61 6.75
C LYS A 55 15.53 4.56 7.56
N LEU A 56 16.51 3.88 6.98
CA LEU A 56 17.33 2.93 7.72
C LEU A 56 18.16 3.65 8.78
N ASP A 57 18.14 3.12 10.00
CA ASP A 57 18.96 3.65 11.08
C ASP A 57 20.43 3.63 10.69
N SER A 58 21.15 4.69 11.07
CA SER A 58 22.59 4.72 10.89
C SER A 58 23.23 3.57 11.67
N PRO A 59 24.22 2.87 11.08
CA PRO A 59 24.87 1.77 11.76
C PRO A 59 25.48 2.23 13.09
N SER A 60 25.31 1.42 14.14
CA SER A 60 25.83 1.70 15.48
C SER A 60 27.35 1.53 15.61
N PHE A 61 28.06 1.29 14.50
CA PHE A 61 29.49 1.07 14.46
C PHE A 61 30.21 2.22 13.74
N ASN A 62 31.45 2.46 14.13
CA ASN A 62 32.28 3.49 13.49
C ASN A 62 32.47 3.14 12.01
N LYS A 63 32.25 4.10 11.10
CA LYS A 63 32.44 3.95 9.65
C LYS A 63 33.86 3.53 9.27
N ASP A 64 34.85 3.88 10.09
CA ASP A 64 36.26 3.53 9.88
C ASP A 64 36.62 2.11 10.37
N THR A 65 35.63 1.36 10.87
CA THR A 65 35.85 -0.01 11.35
C THR A 65 36.04 -0.97 10.18
N ASP A 66 37.12 -1.73 10.17
CA ASP A 66 37.27 -2.88 9.27
C ASP A 66 36.27 -3.98 9.68
N LEU A 67 35.08 -3.94 9.07
CA LEU A 67 34.00 -4.88 9.32
C LEU A 67 34.38 -6.32 9.00
N LYS A 68 35.27 -6.53 8.01
CA LYS A 68 35.74 -7.86 7.64
C LYS A 68 36.60 -8.42 8.76
N LYS A 69 37.58 -7.65 9.24
CA LYS A 69 38.42 -8.06 10.37
C LYS A 69 37.58 -8.34 11.61
N LYS A 70 36.67 -7.42 11.97
CA LYS A 70 35.79 -7.58 13.13
C LYS A 70 34.90 -8.83 13.04
N PHE A 71 34.35 -9.13 11.86
CA PHE A 71 33.56 -10.35 11.64
C PHE A 71 34.36 -11.60 11.97
N TYR A 72 35.60 -11.72 11.47
CA TYR A 72 36.44 -12.89 11.74
C TYR A 72 36.92 -12.96 13.20
N GLU A 73 37.18 -11.83 13.86
CA GLU A 73 37.52 -11.78 15.29
C GLU A 73 36.35 -12.26 16.17
N GLU A 74 35.12 -11.82 15.87
CA GLU A 74 33.91 -12.26 16.60
C GLU A 74 33.56 -13.73 16.35
N GLN A 75 33.77 -14.23 15.12
CA GLN A 75 33.56 -15.64 14.80
C GLN A 75 34.65 -16.54 15.40
N GLY A 76 35.90 -16.08 15.45
CA GLY A 76 37.00 -16.79 16.11
C GLY A 76 36.77 -16.98 17.61
N GLY A 77 36.19 -15.98 18.27
CA GLY A 77 35.79 -16.09 19.69
C GLY A 77 34.62 -17.04 19.94
N LYS A 78 33.72 -17.26 18.97
CA LYS A 78 32.58 -18.18 19.09
C LYS A 78 32.87 -19.62 18.67
N TYR A 79 33.75 -19.81 17.69
CA TYR A 79 34.01 -21.13 17.09
C TYR A 79 35.44 -21.65 17.24
N GLY A 80 36.31 -20.93 17.97
CA GLY A 80 37.59 -21.44 18.47
C GLY A 80 38.47 -22.07 17.38
N PHE A 81 39.12 -21.23 16.58
CA PHE A 81 40.29 -21.63 15.80
C PHE A 81 41.51 -20.87 16.31
#